data_AF-A0AA96IWE0-F1
#
_entry.id   AF-A0AA96IWE0-F1
#
_cell.length_a   1.000
_cell.length_b   1.000
_cell.length_c   1.000
_cell.angle_alpha   90.00
_cell.angle_beta   90.00
_cell.angle_gamma   90.00
#
_symmetry.space_group_name_H-M   'P 1'
#
loop_
_entity.id
_entity.type
_entity.pdbx_description
1 polymer ?
#
loop_
_entity_poly.entity_id
_entity_poly.type
_entity_poly.pdbx_seq_one_letter_code
_entity_poly.pdbx_strand_id
1 'polypeptide(L)'
;MRGGVLAAALLCAALGIALAFAPARSRPACLVLLMVSSATAFALGAPASLSGAVFLVGWLSVMACAASVHLPKGLPAALAILLSIDAGLCAGSLIALEGRGLDLPLAWCGAGTLALSALAVRWRLAIAAKVASSWLIAIAVLAAALPYLPVTPGYLPDHLE
;
A
#
# COMPACT_ATOMS: atom_id res chain seq x y z
N MET A 1 -11.83 11.50 -9.80
CA MET A 1 -11.73 10.58 -8.62
C MET A 1 -10.27 10.21 -8.41
N ARG A 2 -9.66 10.39 -7.23
CA ARG A 2 -8.19 10.20 -7.06
C ARG A 2 -7.76 8.74 -6.87
N GLY A 3 -8.65 7.77 -7.05
CA GLY A 3 -8.31 6.35 -7.04
C GLY A 3 -7.89 5.83 -5.67
N GLY A 4 -8.43 6.38 -4.58
CA GLY A 4 -8.07 6.00 -3.20
C GLY A 4 -8.19 4.50 -2.91
N VAL A 5 -9.20 3.85 -3.49
CA VAL A 5 -9.39 2.39 -3.38
C VAL A 5 -8.24 1.61 -4.03
N LEU A 6 -7.76 2.05 -5.20
CA LEU A 6 -6.62 1.44 -5.87
C LEU A 6 -5.34 1.62 -5.06
N ALA A 7 -5.09 2.82 -4.54
CA ALA A 7 -3.94 3.09 -3.69
C ALA A 7 -3.94 2.20 -2.42
N ALA A 8 -5.10 2.05 -1.77
CA ALA A 8 -5.26 1.16 -0.62
C ALA A 8 -5.03 -0.31 -0.98
N ALA A 9 -5.56 -0.80 -2.11
CA ALA A 9 -5.34 -2.17 -2.58
C ALA A 9 -3.87 -2.43 -2.92
N LEU A 10 -3.20 -1.48 -3.59
CA LEU A 10 -1.77 -1.56 -3.91
C LEU A 10 -0.90 -1.50 -2.66
N LEU A 11 -1.31 -0.76 -1.62
CA LEU A 11 -0.64 -0.73 -0.32
C LEU A 11 -0.72 -2.07 0.39
N CYS A 12 -1.91 -2.68 0.45
CA CYS A 12 -2.08 -4.04 0.97
C CYS A 12 -1.29 -5.06 0.16
N ALA A 13 -1.20 -4.91 -1.17
CA ALA A 13 -0.37 -5.76 -2.02
C ALA A 13 1.13 -5.58 -1.75
N ALA A 14 1.62 -4.35 -1.66
CA ALA A 14 3.01 -4.05 -1.36
C ALA A 14 3.42 -4.63 0.00
N LEU A 15 2.58 -4.47 1.03
CA LEU A 15 2.79 -5.08 2.34
C LEU A 15 2.78 -6.61 2.27
N GLY A 16 1.84 -7.21 1.52
CA GLY A 16 1.77 -8.66 1.33
C GLY A 16 3.07 -9.22 0.74
N ILE A 17 3.60 -8.57 -0.30
CA ILE A 17 4.90 -8.91 -0.89
C ILE A 17 6.03 -8.75 0.13
N ALA A 18 6.07 -7.64 0.89
CA ALA A 18 7.07 -7.38 1.92
C ALA A 18 7.09 -8.44 3.03
N LEU A 19 5.90 -8.83 3.52
CA LEU A 19 5.74 -9.83 4.57
C LEU A 19 6.21 -11.24 4.17
N ALA A 20 6.33 -11.53 2.87
CA ALA A 20 6.94 -12.78 2.40
C ALA A 20 8.42 -12.89 2.80
N PHE A 21 9.10 -11.75 2.99
CA PHE A 21 10.49 -11.65 3.45
C PHE A 21 10.62 -11.44 4.96
N ALA A 22 9.50 -11.43 5.70
CA ALA A 22 9.46 -11.38 7.16
C ALA A 22 9.44 -12.78 7.79
N PRO A 23 9.80 -12.90 9.09
CA PRO A 23 9.69 -14.15 9.84
C PRO A 23 8.27 -14.73 9.78
N ALA A 24 8.14 -16.03 9.50
CA ALA A 24 6.84 -16.68 9.34
C ALA A 24 5.92 -16.53 10.58
N ARG A 25 6.51 -16.48 11.78
CA ARG A 25 5.78 -16.33 13.05
C ARG A 25 5.09 -14.97 13.21
N SER A 26 5.63 -13.90 12.61
CA SER A 26 5.06 -12.54 12.75
C SER A 26 4.00 -12.21 11.71
N ARG A 27 3.94 -12.96 10.59
CA ARG A 27 2.97 -12.73 9.49
C ARG A 27 1.51 -12.68 9.92
N PRO A 28 0.97 -13.64 10.70
CA PRO A 28 -0.45 -13.57 11.10
C PRO A 28 -0.73 -12.35 11.98
N ALA A 29 0.16 -12.00 12.89
CA ALA A 29 0.03 -10.80 13.71
C ALA A 29 0.03 -9.52 12.85
N CYS A 30 0.88 -9.46 11.84
CA CYS A 30 0.93 -8.35 10.89
C CYS A 30 -0.38 -8.20 10.09
N LEU A 31 -0.97 -9.31 9.63
CA LEU A 31 -2.27 -9.28 8.94
C LEU A 31 -3.41 -8.83 9.87
N VAL A 32 -3.43 -9.31 11.11
CA VAL A 32 -4.40 -8.86 12.11
C VAL A 32 -4.24 -7.37 12.38
N LEU A 33 -3.01 -6.89 12.56
CA LEU A 33 -2.73 -5.47 12.77
C LEU A 33 -3.16 -4.61 11.58
N LEU A 34 -2.92 -5.06 10.34
CA LEU A 34 -3.40 -4.40 9.12
C LEU A 34 -4.93 -4.25 9.16
N MET A 35 -5.66 -5.34 9.42
CA MET A 35 -7.13 -5.33 9.44
C MET A 35 -7.67 -4.44 10.57
N VAL A 36 -7.12 -4.57 11.78
CA VAL A 36 -7.56 -3.77 12.93
C VAL A 36 -7.28 -2.28 12.70
N SER A 37 -6.04 -1.92 12.32
CA SER A 37 -5.68 -0.51 12.13
C SER A 37 -6.40 0.14 10.95
N SER A 38 -6.66 -0.60 9.86
CA SER A 38 -7.49 -0.10 8.75
C SER A 38 -8.95 0.05 9.11
N ALA A 39 -9.54 -0.88 9.86
CA ALA A 39 -10.91 -0.74 10.36
C ALA A 39 -11.02 0.46 11.32
N THR A 40 -10.05 0.66 12.22
CA THR A 40 -10.06 1.80 13.13
C THR A 40 -9.89 3.13 12.40
N ALA A 41 -8.97 3.22 11.44
CA ALA A 41 -8.79 4.45 10.66
C ALA A 41 -10.02 4.76 9.79
N PHE A 42 -10.62 3.73 9.20
CA PHE A 42 -11.86 3.87 8.44
C PHE A 42 -13.00 4.39 9.32
N ALA A 43 -13.17 3.82 10.52
CA ALA A 43 -14.22 4.21 11.46
C ALA A 43 -14.05 5.62 12.03
N LEU A 44 -12.80 6.06 12.27
CA LEU A 44 -12.53 7.42 12.75
C LEU A 44 -12.83 8.47 11.69
N GLY A 45 -12.61 8.14 10.41
CA GLY A 45 -12.82 9.03 9.28
C GLY A 45 -11.76 10.15 9.24
N ALA A 46 -10.99 10.22 8.16
CA ALA A 46 -10.08 11.34 7.97
C ALA A 46 -10.87 12.60 7.54
N PRO A 47 -10.56 13.79 8.09
CA PRO A 47 -11.20 15.02 7.65
C PRO A 47 -10.83 15.32 6.18
N ALA A 48 -11.81 15.77 5.38
CA ALA A 48 -11.64 16.02 3.95
C ALA A 48 -10.53 17.04 3.62
N SER A 49 -10.25 17.97 4.55
CA SER A 49 -9.15 18.94 4.46
C SER A 49 -7.77 18.28 4.38
N LEU A 50 -7.61 17.07 4.92
CA LEU A 50 -6.36 16.31 4.90
C LEU A 50 -6.25 15.36 3.69
N SER A 51 -7.21 15.37 2.77
CA SER A 51 -7.24 14.42 1.65
C SER A 51 -5.94 14.39 0.85
N GLY A 52 -5.37 15.55 0.49
CA GLY A 52 -4.10 15.61 -0.23
C GLY A 52 -2.93 14.96 0.53
N ALA A 53 -2.86 15.20 1.84
CA ALA A 53 -1.84 14.60 2.70
C ALA A 53 -2.02 13.09 2.84
N VAL A 54 -3.25 12.61 3.06
CA VAL A 54 -3.56 11.18 3.15
C VAL A 54 -3.21 10.45 1.86
N PHE A 55 -3.50 11.04 0.70
CA PHE A 55 -3.10 10.49 -0.60
C PHE A 55 -1.59 10.41 -0.76
N LEU A 56 -0.87 11.49 -0.45
CA LEU A 56 0.59 11.50 -0.53
C LEU A 56 1.22 10.46 0.41
N VAL A 57 0.80 10.44 1.67
CA VAL A 57 1.29 9.49 2.67
C VAL A 57 0.97 8.06 2.25
N GLY A 58 -0.23 7.79 1.73
CA GLY A 58 -0.59 6.48 1.21
C GLY A 58 0.37 5.98 0.13
N TRP A 59 0.71 6.82 -0.85
CA TRP A 59 1.69 6.45 -1.88
C TRP A 59 3.11 6.29 -1.34
N LEU A 60 3.52 7.14 -0.38
CA LEU A 60 4.81 6.98 0.30
C LEU A 60 4.88 5.67 1.10
N SER A 61 3.79 5.26 1.74
CA SER A 61 3.67 3.98 2.42
C SER A 61 3.74 2.80 1.46
N VAL A 62 3.17 2.91 0.25
CA VAL A 62 3.33 1.90 -0.81
C VAL A 62 4.80 1.78 -1.18
N MET A 63 5.48 2.90 -1.42
CA MET A 63 6.92 2.93 -1.71
C MET A 63 7.74 2.31 -0.59
N ALA A 64 7.45 2.66 0.68
CA ALA A 64 8.18 2.14 1.84
C ALA A 64 8.01 0.61 1.98
N CYS A 65 6.78 0.11 1.85
CA CYS A 65 6.51 -1.33 1.87
C CYS A 65 7.26 -2.04 0.74
N ALA A 66 7.17 -1.52 -0.48
CA ALA A 66 7.84 -2.11 -1.65
C ALA A 66 9.37 -2.06 -1.54
N ALA A 67 9.95 -0.93 -1.11
CA ALA A 67 11.39 -0.79 -0.92
C ALA A 67 11.94 -1.76 0.13
N SER A 68 11.14 -2.08 1.16
CA SER A 68 11.55 -2.99 2.23
C SER A 68 11.88 -4.41 1.74
N VAL A 69 11.34 -4.83 0.60
CA VAL A 69 11.65 -6.11 -0.08
C VAL A 69 13.12 -6.20 -0.52
N HIS A 70 13.78 -5.04 -0.71
CA HIS A 70 15.18 -4.96 -1.14
C HIS A 70 16.18 -4.95 0.01
N LEU A 71 15.74 -5.06 1.26
CA LEU A 71 16.63 -5.15 2.41
C LEU A 71 17.51 -6.41 2.35
N PRO A 72 18.83 -6.29 2.57
CA PRO A 72 19.78 -7.40 2.37
C PRO A 72 19.58 -8.55 3.35
N LYS A 73 19.09 -8.25 4.56
CA LYS A 73 18.86 -9.24 5.64
C LYS A 73 17.39 -9.69 5.75
N GLY A 74 16.53 -9.28 4.81
CA GLY A 74 15.08 -9.45 4.91
C GLY A 74 14.43 -8.45 5.87
N LEU A 75 13.12 -8.62 6.09
CA LEU A 75 12.32 -7.68 6.86
C LEU A 75 12.30 -8.07 8.36
N PRO A 76 12.87 -7.27 9.28
CA PRO A 76 12.82 -7.60 10.70
C PRO A 76 11.38 -7.50 11.23
N ALA A 77 11.04 -8.32 12.24
CA ALA A 77 9.68 -8.40 12.78
C ALA A 77 9.14 -7.05 13.27
N ALA A 78 9.99 -6.24 13.92
CA ALA A 78 9.60 -4.90 14.39
C ALA A 78 9.19 -3.99 13.22
N LEU A 79 9.96 -3.99 12.12
CA LEU A 79 9.64 -3.19 10.95
C LEU A 79 8.39 -3.72 10.23
N ALA A 80 8.20 -5.04 10.17
CA ALA A 80 6.99 -5.65 9.62
C ALA A 80 5.73 -5.21 10.39
N ILE A 81 5.80 -5.15 11.72
CA ILE A 81 4.71 -4.66 12.58
C ILE A 81 4.43 -3.18 12.30
N LEU A 82 5.47 -2.34 12.27
CA LEU A 82 5.33 -0.91 12.00
C LEU A 82 4.70 -0.66 10.62
N LEU A 83 5.20 -1.32 9.57
CA LEU A 83 4.66 -1.21 8.22
C LEU A 83 3.22 -1.72 8.13
N SER A 84 2.84 -2.72 8.93
CA SER A 84 1.46 -3.23 8.94
C SER A 84 0.48 -2.24 9.56
N ILE A 85 0.89 -1.58 10.64
CA ILE A 85 0.10 -0.52 11.29
C ILE A 85 -0.01 0.68 10.34
N ASP A 86 1.12 1.14 9.79
CA ASP A 86 1.16 2.25 8.84
C ASP A 86 0.29 2.00 7.61
N ALA A 87 0.45 0.82 6.99
CA ALA A 87 -0.33 0.41 5.83
C ALA A 87 -1.83 0.36 6.14
N GLY A 88 -2.21 -0.15 7.33
CA GLY A 88 -3.61 -0.22 7.73
C GLY A 88 -4.19 1.16 7.99
N LEU A 89 -3.52 2.01 8.76
CA LEU A 89 -3.98 3.39 9.01
C LEU A 89 -4.17 4.16 7.69
N CYS A 90 -3.22 4.06 6.76
CA CYS A 90 -3.31 4.72 5.46
C CYS A 90 -4.42 4.14 4.59
N ALA A 91 -4.53 2.81 4.47
CA ALA A 91 -5.57 2.17 3.66
C ALA A 91 -6.98 2.50 4.17
N GLY A 92 -7.18 2.44 5.50
CA GLY A 92 -8.46 2.81 6.12
C GLY A 92 -8.81 4.28 5.89
N SER A 93 -7.84 5.18 6.02
CA SER A 93 -8.04 6.61 5.77
C SER A 93 -8.34 6.93 4.30
N LEU A 94 -7.64 6.30 3.36
CA LEU A 94 -7.88 6.45 1.91
C LEU A 94 -9.30 6.01 1.53
N ILE A 95 -9.76 4.87 2.07
CA ILE A 95 -11.09 4.32 1.79
C ILE A 95 -12.18 5.12 2.49
N ALA A 96 -11.92 5.69 3.68
CA ALA A 96 -12.87 6.58 4.34
C ALA A 96 -13.15 7.86 3.55
N LEU A 97 -12.16 8.35 2.80
CA LEU A 97 -12.27 9.61 2.03
C LEU A 97 -12.98 9.44 0.68
N GLU A 98 -12.68 8.37 -0.06
CA GLU A 98 -13.18 8.18 -1.44
C GLU A 98 -13.96 6.88 -1.68
N GLY A 99 -13.92 5.94 -0.75
CA GLY A 99 -14.46 4.59 -0.94
C GLY A 99 -15.81 4.36 -0.26
N ARG A 100 -16.29 3.13 -0.42
CA ARG A 100 -17.45 2.54 0.26
C ARG A 100 -16.97 1.55 1.31
N GLY A 101 -17.83 1.22 2.28
CA GLY A 101 -17.48 0.21 3.30
C GLY A 101 -17.07 -1.16 2.73
N LEU A 102 -17.57 -1.52 1.54
CA LEU A 102 -17.20 -2.76 0.83
C LEU A 102 -15.82 -2.70 0.17
N ASP A 103 -15.23 -1.51 0.00
CA ASP A 103 -13.91 -1.37 -0.61
C ASP A 103 -12.79 -1.74 0.38
N LEU A 104 -13.07 -1.71 1.68
CA LEU A 104 -12.14 -2.13 2.74
C LEU A 104 -11.80 -3.63 2.67
N PRO A 105 -12.77 -4.56 2.67
CA PRO A 105 -12.45 -5.98 2.48
C PRO A 105 -11.87 -6.27 1.09
N LEU A 106 -12.26 -5.50 0.06
CA LEU A 106 -11.67 -5.63 -1.27
C LEU A 106 -10.18 -5.26 -1.27
N ALA A 107 -9.79 -4.18 -0.59
CA ALA A 107 -8.40 -3.80 -0.44
C ALA A 107 -7.59 -4.84 0.34
N TRP A 108 -8.18 -5.46 1.38
CA TRP A 108 -7.54 -6.56 2.11
C TRP A 108 -7.23 -7.77 1.22
N CYS A 109 -8.00 -8.03 0.15
CA CYS A 109 -7.66 -9.06 -0.83
C CYS A 109 -6.27 -8.82 -1.47
N GLY A 110 -5.81 -7.57 -1.55
CA GLY A 110 -4.46 -7.22 -1.98
C GLY A 110 -3.37 -7.87 -1.12
N ALA A 111 -3.61 -8.04 0.19
CA ALA A 111 -2.69 -8.74 1.08
C ALA A 111 -2.54 -10.23 0.75
N GLY A 112 -3.44 -10.80 -0.06
CA GLY A 112 -3.33 -12.16 -0.62
C GLY A 112 -2.08 -12.39 -1.47
N THR A 113 -1.45 -11.31 -1.98
CA THR A 113 -0.13 -11.36 -2.63
C THR A 113 0.96 -11.94 -1.71
N LEU A 114 0.76 -11.94 -0.39
CA LEU A 114 1.62 -12.64 0.56
C LEU A 114 1.74 -14.12 0.23
N ALA A 115 0.62 -14.80 -0.06
CA ALA A 115 0.63 -16.24 -0.34
C ALA A 115 1.46 -16.54 -1.61
N LEU A 116 1.22 -15.77 -2.68
CA LEU A 116 1.94 -15.89 -3.94
C LEU A 116 3.44 -15.58 -3.77
N SER A 117 3.76 -14.51 -3.05
CA SER A 117 5.14 -14.08 -2.83
C SER A 117 5.89 -15.05 -1.90
N ALA A 118 5.24 -15.56 -0.86
CA ALA A 118 5.81 -16.58 0.01
C ALA A 118 6.06 -17.90 -0.74
N LEU A 119 5.18 -18.28 -1.67
CA LEU A 119 5.38 -19.43 -2.54
C LEU A 119 6.56 -19.21 -3.50
N ALA A 120 6.66 -18.03 -4.12
CA ALA A 120 7.77 -17.68 -4.99
C ALA A 120 9.12 -17.70 -4.25
N VAL A 121 9.17 -17.17 -3.03
CA VAL A 121 10.38 -17.22 -2.18
C VAL A 121 10.74 -18.67 -1.84
N ARG A 122 9.75 -19.50 -1.47
CA ARG A 122 9.96 -20.93 -1.20
C ARG A 122 10.49 -21.68 -2.42
N TRP A 123 10.09 -21.31 -3.63
CA TRP A 123 10.55 -21.90 -4.89
C TRP A 123 11.84 -21.27 -5.45
N ARG A 124 12.55 -20.45 -4.66
CA ARG A 124 13.78 -19.74 -5.07
C ARG A 124 13.58 -18.75 -6.22
N LEU A 125 12.35 -18.30 -6.45
CA LEU A 125 11.96 -17.27 -7.42
C LEU A 125 11.79 -15.90 -6.75
N ALA A 126 12.55 -15.61 -5.69
CA ALA A 126 12.46 -14.35 -4.94
C ALA A 126 12.71 -13.11 -5.80
N ILE A 127 13.39 -13.26 -6.94
CA ILE A 127 13.60 -12.19 -7.93
C ILE A 127 12.27 -11.69 -8.48
N ALA A 128 11.29 -12.56 -8.73
CA ALA A 128 9.98 -12.16 -9.25
C ALA A 128 9.28 -11.17 -8.30
N ALA A 129 9.35 -11.43 -6.98
CA ALA A 129 8.81 -10.53 -5.96
C ALA A 129 9.55 -9.17 -5.94
N LYS A 130 10.88 -9.16 -6.12
CA LYS A 130 11.68 -7.93 -6.21
C LYS A 130 11.36 -7.11 -7.47
N VAL A 131 11.16 -7.77 -8.60
CA VAL A 131 10.74 -7.12 -9.84
C VAL A 131 9.37 -6.50 -9.64
N ALA A 132 8.38 -7.26 -9.19
CA ALA A 132 7.04 -6.73 -8.89
C ALA A 132 7.11 -5.53 -7.91
N SER A 133 7.95 -5.61 -6.89
CA SER A 133 8.18 -4.52 -5.95
C SER A 133 8.75 -3.26 -6.62
N SER A 134 9.70 -3.42 -7.55
CA SER A 134 10.29 -2.30 -8.30
C SER A 134 9.25 -1.60 -9.18
N TRP A 135 8.31 -2.34 -9.75
CA TRP A 135 7.18 -1.78 -10.49
C TRP A 135 6.24 -1.01 -9.57
N LEU A 136 5.94 -1.53 -8.38
CA LEU A 136 5.12 -0.82 -7.39
C LEU A 136 5.78 0.49 -6.93
N ILE A 137 7.11 0.50 -6.75
CA ILE A 137 7.85 1.74 -6.46
C ILE A 137 7.66 2.75 -7.59
N ALA A 138 7.84 2.34 -8.86
CA ALA A 138 7.68 3.23 -10.00
C ALA A 138 6.25 3.80 -10.10
N ILE A 139 5.23 2.96 -9.92
CA ILE A 139 3.82 3.38 -9.91
C ILE A 139 3.58 4.39 -8.78
N ALA A 140 4.07 4.10 -7.58
CA ALA A 140 3.85 4.96 -6.43
C ALA A 140 4.59 6.29 -6.52
N VAL A 141 5.83 6.31 -7.05
CA VAL A 141 6.56 7.55 -7.37
C VAL A 141 5.77 8.38 -8.37
N LEU A 142 5.31 7.76 -9.46
CA LEU A 142 4.55 8.46 -10.49
C LEU A 142 3.26 9.04 -9.91
N ALA A 143 2.49 8.23 -9.18
CA ALA A 143 1.22 8.65 -8.59
C ALA A 143 1.38 9.73 -7.52
N ALA A 144 2.46 9.69 -6.73
CA ALA A 144 2.79 10.73 -5.77
C ALA A 144 3.25 12.05 -6.44
N ALA A 145 3.94 11.96 -7.58
CA ALA A 145 4.46 13.13 -8.29
C ALA A 145 3.43 13.83 -9.18
N LEU A 146 2.47 13.07 -9.75
CA LEU A 146 1.45 13.59 -10.69
C LEU A 146 0.77 14.89 -10.21
N PRO A 147 0.32 15.03 -8.95
CA PRO A 147 -0.33 16.27 -8.48
C PRO A 147 0.58 17.51 -8.49
N TYR A 148 1.90 17.32 -8.55
CA TYR A 148 2.90 18.39 -8.50
C TYR A 148 3.54 18.68 -9.86
N LEU A 149 3.26 17.84 -10.87
CA LEU A 149 3.71 18.11 -12.23
C LEU A 149 2.93 19.32 -12.75
N PRO A 150 3.61 20.36 -13.26
CA PRO A 150 2.92 21.49 -13.84
C PRO A 150 2.07 20.98 -15.01
N VAL A 151 0.75 21.18 -14.92
CA VAL A 151 -0.13 21.05 -16.08
C VAL A 151 0.42 22.02 -17.11
N THR A 152 0.86 21.52 -18.26
CA THR A 152 1.51 22.32 -19.30
C THR A 152 0.64 23.56 -19.56
N PRO A 153 1.12 24.79 -19.28
CA PRO A 153 0.28 25.98 -19.45
C PRO A 153 -0.15 26.06 -20.92
N GLY A 154 -1.45 25.89 -21.17
CA GLY A 154 -2.03 25.80 -22.52
C GLY A 154 -2.70 24.46 -22.86
N TYR A 155 -2.52 23.41 -22.05
CA TYR A 155 -3.29 22.18 -22.18
C TYR A 155 -4.59 22.34 -21.37
N LEU A 156 -5.73 22.47 -22.05
CA LEU A 156 -7.04 22.37 -21.38
C LEU A 156 -7.11 20.98 -20.72
N PRO A 157 -7.59 20.87 -19.47
CA PRO A 157 -7.89 19.56 -18.90
C PRO A 157 -8.87 18.85 -19.83
N ASP A 158 -8.46 17.65 -20.26
CA ASP A 158 -9.23 16.80 -21.16
C ASP A 158 -10.59 16.50 -20.50
N HIS A 159 -11.66 16.49 -21.29
CA HIS A 159 -13.06 16.51 -20.84
C HIS A 159 -13.52 15.17 -20.21
N LEU A 160 -12.56 14.36 -19.76
CA LEU A 160 -12.72 13.02 -19.21
C LEU A 160 -12.44 12.95 -17.69
N GLU A 161 -12.27 14.10 -17.01
CA GLU A 161 -12.27 14.18 -15.53
C GLU A 161 -13.68 14.28 -14.93
#